data_AF-A0A2C5ZSR4-F1
#
_entry.id   AF-A0A2C5ZSR4-F1
#
_cell.length_a   1.000
_cell.length_b   1.000
_cell.length_c   1.000
_cell.angle_alpha   90.00
_cell.angle_beta   90.00
_cell.angle_gamma   90.00
#
_symmetry.space_group_name_H-M   'P 1'
#
loop_
_entity.id
_entity.type
_entity.pdbx_description
1 polymer ?
#
loop_
_entity_poly.entity_id
_entity_poly.type
_entity_poly.pdbx_seq_one_letter_code
_entity_poly.pdbx_strand_id
1 'polypeptide(L)'
;MKANKLEDGIKLFKGILHSILVNAVSSEGEVAEAKKLIISASEYTVAMDIEIARRKLGAAEAVAQDPVKLRRSLELSAYFTIPKIEVPHRQLALLSAMQLAVRNKNYKSALSFASRIIANGGSSKITDNAKKTKAQCERSPNDAVDIEFDQFAEFDVCAASHTPIYSGTPFEECAFDGSKYHSKYKGTVCKVCEVCEVGKHGSGLKLFA
;
A
#
# COMPACT_ATOMS: atom_id res chain seq x y z
N MET A 1 -4.67 9.08 7.95
CA MET A 1 -3.58 9.56 7.06
C MET A 1 -3.13 10.99 7.38
N LYS A 2 -3.93 12.04 7.16
CA LYS A 2 -3.48 13.45 7.36
C LYS A 2 -3.04 13.79 8.80
N ALA A 3 -3.70 13.24 9.82
CA ALA A 3 -3.36 13.46 11.23
C ALA A 3 -2.33 12.44 11.79
N ASN A 4 -1.70 11.63 10.94
CA ASN A 4 -0.74 10.58 11.30
C ASN A 4 -1.20 9.50 12.32
N LYS A 5 -2.51 9.41 12.59
CA LYS A 5 -3.13 8.33 13.38
C LYS A 5 -3.52 7.19 12.44
N LEU A 6 -2.60 6.27 12.16
CA LEU A 6 -2.82 5.20 11.17
C LEU A 6 -3.59 4.03 11.78
N GLU A 7 -3.32 3.71 13.04
CA GLU A 7 -3.97 2.64 13.80
C GLU A 7 -5.48 2.90 13.96
N ASP A 8 -5.86 4.14 14.27
CA ASP A 8 -7.27 4.54 14.31
C ASP A 8 -7.91 4.51 12.92
N GLY A 9 -7.13 4.85 11.88
CA GLY A 9 -7.57 4.74 10.49
C GLY A 9 -7.88 3.30 10.09
N ILE A 10 -7.02 2.35 10.45
CA ILE A 10 -7.27 0.92 10.22
C ILE A 10 -8.55 0.48 10.93
N LYS A 11 -8.75 0.84 12.19
CA LYS A 11 -9.97 0.49 12.93
C LYS A 11 -11.22 1.02 12.23
N LEU A 12 -11.17 2.26 11.72
CA LEU A 12 -12.29 2.86 10.99
C LEU A 12 -12.58 2.10 9.68
N PHE A 13 -11.56 1.83 8.87
CA PHE A 13 -11.76 1.15 7.58
C PHE A 13 -12.20 -0.32 7.75
N LYS A 14 -11.67 -1.02 8.76
CA LYS A 14 -12.18 -2.34 9.14
C LYS A 14 -13.63 -2.27 9.62
N GLY A 15 -13.98 -1.26 10.43
CA GLY A 15 -15.36 -1.02 10.84
C GLY A 15 -16.31 -0.78 9.67
N ILE A 16 -15.88 -0.06 8.63
CA ILE A 16 -16.64 0.11 7.39
C ILE A 16 -16.86 -1.25 6.69
N LEU A 17 -15.80 -2.06 6.54
CA LEU A 17 -15.90 -3.40 5.95
C LEU A 17 -16.89 -4.27 6.71
N HIS A 18 -16.78 -4.34 8.03
CA HIS A 18 -17.70 -5.12 8.88
C HIS A 18 -19.13 -4.62 8.81
N SER A 19 -19.33 -3.29 8.75
CA SER A 19 -20.67 -2.71 8.64
C SER A 19 -21.34 -3.11 7.32
N ILE A 20 -20.61 -3.05 6.20
CA ILE A 20 -21.15 -3.44 4.89
C ILE A 20 -21.48 -4.93 4.86
N LEU A 21 -20.66 -5.77 5.50
CA LEU A 21 -20.85 -7.22 5.53
C LEU A 21 -22.22 -7.64 6.10
N VAL A 22 -22.78 -6.84 7.02
CA VAL A 22 -24.06 -7.11 7.69
C VAL A 22 -25.17 -6.13 7.28
N ASN A 23 -24.97 -5.36 6.21
CA ASN A 23 -25.95 -4.37 5.76
C ASN A 23 -26.87 -4.92 4.67
N ALA A 24 -28.03 -4.29 4.52
CA ALA A 24 -28.91 -4.44 3.36
C ALA A 24 -29.07 -3.07 2.70
N VAL A 25 -29.14 -3.06 1.37
CA VAL A 25 -29.30 -1.84 0.57
C VAL A 25 -30.61 -1.87 -0.19
N SER A 26 -31.02 -0.74 -0.77
CA SER A 26 -32.35 -0.58 -1.39
C SER A 26 -32.35 -0.68 -2.91
N SER A 27 -31.17 -0.77 -3.54
CA SER A 27 -31.06 -0.86 -5.00
C SER A 27 -29.75 -1.49 -5.45
N GLU A 28 -29.71 -1.97 -6.70
CA GLU A 28 -28.47 -2.42 -7.35
C GLU A 28 -27.40 -1.30 -7.43
N GLY A 29 -27.83 -0.04 -7.53
CA GLY A 29 -26.93 1.12 -7.51
C GLY A 29 -26.15 1.21 -6.18
N GLU A 30 -26.86 1.07 -5.06
CA GLU A 30 -26.24 1.04 -3.73
C GLU A 30 -25.33 -0.19 -3.54
N VAL A 31 -25.65 -1.34 -4.16
CA VAL A 31 -24.74 -2.50 -4.20
C VAL A 31 -23.41 -2.14 -4.88
N ALA A 32 -23.47 -1.43 -6.01
CA ALA A 32 -22.29 -1.01 -6.74
C ALA A 32 -21.44 -0.02 -5.93
N GLU A 33 -22.08 0.91 -5.20
CA GLU A 33 -21.40 1.83 -4.28
C GLU A 33 -20.76 1.10 -3.10
N ALA A 34 -21.47 0.16 -2.48
CA ALA A 34 -20.94 -0.67 -1.39
C ALA A 34 -19.70 -1.45 -1.83
N LYS A 35 -19.70 -2.02 -3.04
CA LYS A 35 -18.52 -2.70 -3.62
C LYS A 35 -17.34 -1.74 -3.81
N LYS A 36 -17.56 -0.52 -4.29
CA LYS A 36 -16.51 0.51 -4.40
C LYS A 36 -15.95 0.88 -3.02
N LEU A 37 -16.83 0.98 -2.02
CA LEU A 37 -16.43 1.30 -0.64
C LEU A 37 -15.61 0.17 -0.01
N ILE A 38 -15.95 -1.09 -0.26
CA ILE A 38 -15.16 -2.27 0.14
C ILE A 38 -13.75 -2.19 -0.45
N ILE A 39 -13.63 -1.95 -1.75
CA ILE A 39 -12.33 -1.85 -2.42
C ILE A 39 -11.50 -0.72 -1.79
N SER A 40 -12.10 0.46 -1.65
CA SER A 40 -11.42 1.62 -1.05
C SER A 40 -10.96 1.33 0.38
N ALA A 41 -11.83 0.79 1.23
CA ALA A 41 -11.51 0.46 2.62
C ALA A 41 -10.40 -0.60 2.74
N SER A 42 -10.37 -1.56 1.82
CA SER A 42 -9.34 -2.60 1.75
C SER A 42 -7.98 -2.04 1.36
N GLU A 43 -7.94 -1.21 0.31
CA GLU A 43 -6.74 -0.52 -0.15
C GLU A 43 -6.15 0.40 0.93
N TYR A 44 -7.00 1.15 1.65
CA TYR A 44 -6.55 1.98 2.76
C TYR A 44 -6.02 1.16 3.94
N THR A 45 -6.69 0.06 4.28
CA THR A 45 -6.25 -0.85 5.36
C THR A 45 -4.86 -1.41 5.04
N VAL A 46 -4.65 -1.94 3.83
CA VAL A 46 -3.36 -2.48 3.39
C VAL A 46 -2.29 -1.38 3.39
N ALA A 47 -2.59 -0.21 2.84
CA ALA A 47 -1.64 0.90 2.80
C ALA A 47 -1.16 1.31 4.21
N MET A 48 -2.09 1.48 5.15
CA MET A 48 -1.74 1.87 6.51
C MET A 48 -1.01 0.77 7.27
N ASP A 49 -1.35 -0.51 7.02
CA ASP A 49 -0.69 -1.64 7.68
C ASP A 49 0.77 -1.78 7.23
N ILE A 50 1.07 -1.55 5.94
CA ILE A 50 2.44 -1.49 5.42
C ILE A 50 3.26 -0.42 6.14
N GLU A 51 2.72 0.79 6.27
CA GLU A 51 3.43 1.90 6.91
C GLU A 51 3.59 1.68 8.43
N ILE A 52 2.61 1.07 9.09
CA ILE A 52 2.73 0.64 10.50
C ILE A 52 3.80 -0.44 10.64
N ALA A 53 3.84 -1.44 9.76
CA ALA A 53 4.87 -2.47 9.77
C ALA A 53 6.27 -1.86 9.60
N ARG A 54 6.42 -0.85 8.75
CA ARG A 54 7.68 -0.10 8.58
C ARG A 54 8.09 0.63 9.86
N ARG A 55 7.15 1.28 10.55
CA ARG A 55 7.40 1.98 11.83
C ARG A 55 7.77 1.01 12.95
N LYS A 56 7.21 -0.20 12.95
CA LYS A 56 7.52 -1.26 13.92
C LYS A 56 8.95 -1.81 13.80
N LEU A 57 9.67 -1.53 12.71
CA LEU A 57 11.09 -1.92 12.58
C LEU A 57 11.99 -1.21 13.61
N GLY A 58 11.55 -0.05 14.13
CA GLY A 58 12.25 0.71 15.17
C GLY A 58 12.49 2.17 14.78
N ALA A 59 13.22 2.88 15.65
CA ALA A 59 13.64 4.26 15.41
C ALA A 59 14.58 4.34 14.19
N ALA A 60 14.60 5.50 13.52
CA ALA A 60 15.31 5.67 12.25
C ALA A 60 16.81 5.40 12.37
N GLU A 61 17.41 5.78 13.49
CA GLU A 61 18.84 5.60 13.79
C GLU A 61 19.18 4.11 13.96
N ALA A 62 18.33 3.37 14.69
CA ALA A 62 18.50 1.93 14.88
C ALA A 62 18.30 1.14 13.58
N VAL A 63 17.32 1.55 12.77
CA VAL A 63 17.07 0.95 11.45
C VAL A 63 18.25 1.21 10.50
N ALA A 64 18.86 2.39 10.53
CA ALA A 64 19.99 2.74 9.66
C ALA A 64 21.28 1.95 9.96
N GLN A 65 21.44 1.43 11.20
CA GLN A 65 22.58 0.63 11.61
C GLN A 65 22.44 -0.86 11.29
N ASP A 66 21.22 -1.33 11.01
CA ASP A 66 20.92 -2.73 10.70
C ASP A 66 20.59 -2.86 9.20
N PRO A 67 21.48 -3.45 8.37
CA PRO A 67 21.28 -3.56 6.94
C PRO A 67 19.98 -4.27 6.55
N VAL A 68 19.55 -5.28 7.33
CA VAL A 68 18.33 -6.06 7.05
C VAL A 68 17.10 -5.20 7.32
N LYS A 69 17.07 -4.49 8.45
CA LYS A 69 15.96 -3.57 8.75
C LYS A 69 15.93 -2.38 7.80
N LEU A 70 17.09 -1.85 7.41
CA LEU A 70 17.17 -0.75 6.46
C LEU A 70 16.59 -1.16 5.11
N ARG A 71 17.04 -2.30 4.56
CA ARG A 71 16.50 -2.87 3.32
C ARG A 71 14.99 -3.04 3.42
N ARG A 72 14.51 -3.68 4.50
CA ARG A 72 13.08 -3.92 4.71
C ARG A 72 12.29 -2.61 4.84
N SER A 73 12.86 -1.59 5.46
CA SER A 73 12.24 -0.27 5.60
C SER A 73 12.08 0.43 4.24
N LEU A 74 13.09 0.34 3.38
CA LEU A 74 13.05 0.86 2.01
C LEU A 74 12.01 0.12 1.16
N GLU A 75 12.00 -1.21 1.22
CA GLU A 75 11.00 -2.06 0.55
C GLU A 75 9.57 -1.69 0.96
N LEU A 76 9.28 -1.66 2.27
CA LEU A 76 7.95 -1.29 2.78
C LEU A 76 7.56 0.14 2.38
N SER A 77 8.51 1.09 2.36
CA SER A 77 8.23 2.45 1.90
C SER A 77 7.87 2.48 0.41
N ALA A 78 8.49 1.65 -0.41
CA ALA A 78 8.20 1.52 -1.83
C ALA A 78 6.84 0.85 -2.05
N TYR A 79 6.54 -0.23 -1.33
CA TYR A 79 5.26 -0.94 -1.41
C TYR A 79 4.09 -0.08 -0.94
N PHE A 80 4.29 0.82 0.02
CA PHE A 80 3.27 1.78 0.45
C PHE A 80 2.82 2.74 -0.67
N THR A 81 3.58 2.83 -1.78
CA THR A 81 3.21 3.64 -2.96
C THR A 81 2.29 2.92 -3.95
N ILE A 82 2.01 1.63 -3.73
CA ILE A 82 1.28 0.76 -4.66
C ILE A 82 -0.24 0.78 -4.44
N PRO A 83 -0.77 0.71 -3.20
CA PRO A 83 -2.20 0.71 -2.96
C PRO A 83 -2.97 1.83 -3.68
N LYS A 84 -4.16 1.48 -4.17
CA LYS A 84 -5.03 2.34 -5.00
C LYS A 84 -5.89 3.28 -4.16
N ILE A 85 -5.22 4.12 -3.37
CA ILE A 85 -5.84 5.13 -2.50
C ILE A 85 -5.99 6.50 -3.19
N GLU A 86 -6.77 7.40 -2.60
CA GLU A 86 -6.97 8.75 -3.14
C GLU A 86 -5.65 9.48 -3.42
N VAL A 87 -5.61 10.24 -4.54
CA VAL A 87 -4.40 10.91 -5.03
C VAL A 87 -3.68 11.74 -3.96
N PRO A 88 -4.37 12.56 -3.11
CA PRO A 88 -3.69 13.32 -2.07
C PRO A 88 -2.94 12.46 -1.04
N HIS A 89 -3.45 11.27 -0.74
CA HIS A 89 -2.81 10.34 0.19
C HIS A 89 -1.66 9.57 -0.46
N ARG A 90 -1.83 9.17 -1.72
CA ARG A 90 -0.77 8.55 -2.52
C ARG A 90 0.42 9.47 -2.71
N GLN A 91 0.17 10.77 -2.90
CA GLN A 91 1.22 11.81 -2.96
C GLN A 91 2.06 11.87 -1.68
N LEU A 92 1.44 11.71 -0.51
CA LEU A 92 2.16 11.66 0.77
C LEU A 92 3.01 10.39 0.90
N ALA A 93 2.50 9.24 0.46
CA ALA A 93 3.25 7.98 0.44
C ALA A 93 4.49 8.09 -0.48
N LEU A 94 4.30 8.59 -1.70
CA LEU A 94 5.39 8.82 -2.65
C LEU A 94 6.44 9.81 -2.11
N LEU A 95 6.00 10.91 -1.49
CA LEU A 95 6.90 11.90 -0.90
C LEU A 95 7.75 11.27 0.22
N SER A 96 7.12 10.47 1.08
CA SER A 96 7.81 9.73 2.16
C SER A 96 8.85 8.75 1.61
N ALA A 97 8.46 7.93 0.63
CA ALA A 97 9.35 6.97 -0.03
C ALA A 97 10.52 7.67 -0.74
N MET A 98 10.25 8.76 -1.47
CA MET A 98 11.27 9.58 -2.13
C MET A 98 12.30 10.11 -1.13
N GLN A 99 11.86 10.70 -0.01
CA GLN A 99 12.76 11.24 1.00
C GLN A 99 13.61 10.16 1.67
N LEU A 100 13.01 9.00 1.97
CA LEU A 100 13.74 7.88 2.56
C LEU A 100 14.77 7.30 1.58
N ALA A 101 14.41 7.16 0.31
CA ALA A 101 15.32 6.67 -0.73
C ALA A 101 16.51 7.62 -0.93
N VAL A 102 16.29 8.93 -1.04
CA VAL A 102 17.38 9.93 -1.15
C VAL A 102 18.32 9.88 0.06
N ARG A 103 17.76 9.80 1.28
CA ARG A 103 18.56 9.76 2.52
C ARG A 103 19.52 8.57 2.54
N ASN A 104 19.09 7.43 1.98
CA ASN A 104 19.86 6.19 1.95
C ASN A 104 20.59 5.96 0.63
N LYS A 105 20.73 7.01 -0.21
CA LYS A 105 21.43 6.96 -1.50
C LYS A 105 20.84 5.93 -2.48
N ASN A 106 19.55 5.66 -2.37
CA ASN A 106 18.76 4.95 -3.38
C ASN A 106 18.21 5.94 -4.41
N TYR A 107 19.09 6.47 -5.26
CA TYR A 107 18.75 7.54 -6.20
C TYR A 107 17.91 7.07 -7.38
N LYS A 108 18.08 5.84 -7.86
CA LYS A 108 17.24 5.27 -8.92
C LYS A 108 15.80 5.11 -8.43
N SER A 109 15.62 4.56 -7.24
CA SER A 109 14.30 4.45 -6.59
C SER A 109 13.70 5.84 -6.30
N ALA A 110 14.47 6.78 -5.76
CA ALA A 110 14.01 8.15 -5.52
C ALA A 110 13.55 8.87 -6.79
N LEU A 111 14.29 8.69 -7.89
CA LEU A 111 13.96 9.23 -9.21
C LEU A 111 12.60 8.72 -9.72
N SER A 112 12.31 7.44 -9.48
CA SER A 112 11.01 6.83 -9.76
C SER A 112 9.86 7.56 -9.06
N PHE A 113 9.98 7.69 -7.74
CA PHE A 113 8.95 8.29 -6.91
C PHE A 113 8.76 9.76 -7.26
N ALA A 114 9.84 10.50 -7.48
CA ALA A 114 9.81 11.89 -7.94
C ALA A 114 9.06 12.04 -9.28
N SER A 115 9.33 11.15 -10.24
CA SER A 115 8.66 11.16 -11.54
C SER A 115 7.15 10.88 -11.42
N ARG A 116 6.76 9.93 -10.57
CA ARG A 116 5.35 9.62 -10.27
C ARG A 116 4.63 10.79 -9.57
N ILE A 117 5.29 11.47 -8.64
CA ILE A 117 4.75 12.68 -8.00
C ILE A 117 4.44 13.75 -9.04
N ILE A 118 5.40 14.03 -9.93
CA ILE A 118 5.26 15.04 -10.98
C ILE A 118 4.13 14.68 -11.95
N ALA A 119 4.03 13.41 -12.36
CA ALA A 119 3.00 12.94 -13.28
C ALA A 119 1.58 13.03 -12.70
N ASN A 120 1.41 12.67 -11.43
CA ASN A 120 0.12 12.69 -10.74
C ASN A 120 -0.34 14.12 -10.38
N GLY A 121 0.57 15.10 -10.37
CA GLY A 121 0.30 16.46 -9.89
C GLY A 121 0.05 16.54 -8.37
N GLY A 122 -0.05 17.75 -7.84
CA GLY A 122 -0.22 17.94 -6.39
C GLY A 122 0.00 19.39 -5.97
N SER A 123 0.18 19.62 -4.67
CA SER A 123 0.53 20.95 -4.18
C SER A 123 1.89 21.40 -4.73
N SER A 124 2.04 22.70 -5.01
CA SER A 124 3.27 23.28 -5.55
C SER A 124 4.51 22.85 -4.74
N LYS A 125 4.40 22.89 -3.41
CA LYS A 125 5.48 22.48 -2.49
C LYS A 125 5.96 21.03 -2.71
N ILE A 126 5.04 20.07 -2.91
CA ILE A 126 5.41 18.66 -3.12
C ILE A 126 6.04 18.49 -4.50
N THR A 127 5.42 19.08 -5.53
CA THR A 127 5.88 18.98 -6.92
C THR A 127 7.24 19.65 -7.12
N ASP A 128 7.49 20.81 -6.51
CA ASP A 128 8.76 21.52 -6.62
C ASP A 128 9.89 20.77 -5.91
N ASN A 129 9.59 20.13 -4.77
CA ASN A 129 10.55 19.26 -4.10
C ASN A 129 10.88 18.04 -4.98
N ALA A 130 9.87 17.40 -5.57
CA ALA A 130 10.08 16.27 -6.48
C ALA A 130 10.91 16.65 -7.71
N LYS A 131 10.69 17.83 -8.32
CA LYS A 131 11.52 18.33 -9.43
C LYS A 131 12.98 18.50 -9.03
N LYS A 132 13.25 19.07 -7.84
CA LYS A 132 14.62 19.21 -7.32
C LYS A 132 15.27 17.87 -7.07
N THR A 133 14.56 16.94 -6.42
CA THR A 133 15.06 15.58 -6.17
C THR A 133 15.31 14.82 -7.47
N LYS A 134 14.42 14.93 -8.46
CA LYS A 134 14.59 14.34 -9.79
C LYS A 134 15.90 14.80 -10.44
N ALA A 135 16.10 16.11 -10.54
CA ALA A 135 17.32 16.69 -11.13
C ALA A 135 18.61 16.30 -10.38
N GLN A 136 18.53 16.09 -9.06
CA GLN A 136 19.65 15.58 -8.27
C GLN A 136 19.96 14.11 -8.60
N CYS A 137 18.93 13.26 -8.63
CA CYS A 137 19.07 11.82 -8.79
C CYS A 137 19.46 11.42 -10.23
N GLU A 138 19.07 12.20 -11.24
CA GLU A 138 19.45 11.99 -12.65
C GLU A 138 20.96 12.04 -12.88
N ARG A 139 21.72 12.73 -12.02
CA ARG A 139 23.18 12.83 -12.14
C ARG A 139 23.91 11.53 -11.78
N SER A 140 23.31 10.68 -10.94
CA SER A 140 23.87 9.39 -10.52
C SER A 140 22.74 8.44 -10.10
N PRO A 141 22.05 7.81 -11.07
CA PRO A 141 20.86 7.00 -10.82
C PRO A 141 21.24 5.57 -10.39
N ASN A 142 21.98 5.45 -9.29
CA ASN A 142 22.34 4.17 -8.68
C ASN A 142 21.71 4.04 -7.31
N ASP A 143 21.35 2.81 -6.94
CA ASP A 143 20.85 2.48 -5.61
C ASP A 143 21.97 1.85 -4.77
N ALA A 144 22.20 2.38 -3.57
CA ALA A 144 23.20 1.86 -2.65
C ALA A 144 22.73 0.59 -1.92
N VAL A 145 21.42 0.43 -1.75
CA VAL A 145 20.79 -0.73 -1.12
C VAL A 145 19.90 -1.42 -2.15
N ASP A 146 20.18 -2.69 -2.41
CA ASP A 146 19.33 -3.53 -3.26
C ASP A 146 18.03 -3.90 -2.53
N ILE A 147 16.90 -3.66 -3.19
CA ILE A 147 15.54 -3.87 -2.65
C ILE A 147 14.69 -4.63 -3.67
N GLU A 148 13.76 -5.46 -3.19
CA GLU A 148 12.82 -6.20 -4.06
C GLU A 148 11.71 -5.28 -4.58
N PHE A 149 12.06 -4.31 -5.43
CA PHE A 149 11.10 -3.37 -5.99
C PHE A 149 11.41 -3.08 -7.45
N ASP A 150 10.55 -3.58 -8.33
CA ASP A 150 10.60 -3.26 -9.76
C ASP A 150 9.54 -2.20 -10.07
N GLN A 151 10.01 -1.00 -10.38
CA GLN A 151 9.16 0.14 -10.74
C GLN A 151 8.43 -0.01 -12.08
N PHE A 152 8.87 -0.92 -12.95
CA PHE A 152 8.30 -1.14 -14.27
C PHE A 152 7.33 -2.32 -14.32
N ALA A 153 7.40 -3.20 -13.32
CA ALA A 153 6.53 -4.34 -13.22
C ALA A 153 5.17 -3.95 -12.61
N GLU A 154 4.11 -4.59 -13.10
CA GLU A 154 2.81 -4.57 -12.46
C GLU A 154 2.75 -5.68 -11.39
N PHE A 155 2.40 -5.29 -10.17
CA PHE A 155 2.27 -6.21 -9.05
C PHE A 155 1.28 -5.67 -8.02
N ASP A 156 0.72 -6.60 -7.25
CA ASP A 156 -0.06 -6.30 -6.04
C ASP A 156 0.78 -6.55 -4.79
N VAL A 157 0.40 -5.97 -3.66
CA VAL A 157 1.11 -6.20 -2.39
C VAL A 157 0.36 -7.26 -1.59
N CYS A 158 1.08 -8.32 -1.17
CA CYS A 158 0.50 -9.30 -0.27
C CYS A 158 0.09 -8.63 1.06
N ALA A 159 -1.19 -8.73 1.40
CA ALA A 159 -1.75 -8.07 2.58
C ALA A 159 -1.26 -8.67 3.93
N ALA A 160 -0.60 -9.84 3.92
CA ALA A 160 0.00 -10.45 5.11
C ALA A 160 1.50 -10.23 5.22
N SER A 161 2.27 -10.49 4.16
CA SER A 161 3.74 -10.37 4.20
C SER A 161 4.26 -9.01 3.78
N HIS A 162 3.43 -8.14 3.19
CA HIS A 162 3.86 -6.86 2.60
C HIS A 162 5.06 -7.06 1.66
N THR A 163 4.90 -7.95 0.71
CA THR A 163 5.86 -8.28 -0.36
C THR A 163 5.13 -8.32 -1.69
N PRO A 164 5.80 -8.06 -2.82
CA PRO A 164 5.15 -8.04 -4.12
C PRO A 164 4.57 -9.41 -4.51
N ILE A 165 3.47 -9.38 -5.24
CA ILE A 165 2.85 -10.48 -5.97
C ILE A 165 2.86 -10.05 -7.43
N TYR A 166 3.88 -10.45 -8.17
CA TYR A 166 4.07 -10.05 -9.56
C TYR A 166 3.06 -10.72 -10.49
N SER A 167 2.71 -10.04 -11.58
CA SER A 167 1.82 -10.59 -12.60
C SER A 167 2.28 -11.98 -13.08
N GLY A 168 1.34 -12.91 -13.20
CA GLY A 168 1.61 -14.31 -13.55
C GLY A 168 1.98 -15.23 -12.38
N THR A 169 2.19 -14.70 -11.16
CA THR A 169 2.41 -15.54 -9.98
C THR A 169 1.08 -16.01 -9.37
N PRO A 170 1.00 -17.26 -8.86
CA PRO A 170 -0.19 -17.72 -8.13
C PRO A 170 -0.45 -16.87 -6.88
N PHE A 171 -1.71 -16.50 -6.68
CA PHE A 171 -2.16 -15.75 -5.51
C PHE A 171 -3.51 -16.26 -5.03
N GLU A 172 -3.83 -15.91 -3.80
CA GLU A 172 -5.14 -16.16 -3.18
C GLU A 172 -5.78 -14.82 -2.86
N GLU A 173 -7.10 -14.77 -2.86
CA GLU A 173 -7.86 -13.55 -2.64
C GLU A 173 -8.88 -13.77 -1.52
N CYS A 174 -9.14 -12.71 -0.74
CA CYS A 174 -10.28 -12.69 0.15
C CYS A 174 -11.56 -12.48 -0.67
N ALA A 175 -12.50 -13.43 -0.61
CA ALA A 175 -13.74 -13.37 -1.39
C ALA A 175 -14.69 -12.21 -1.04
N PHE A 176 -14.42 -11.51 0.07
CA PHE A 176 -15.20 -10.34 0.47
C PHE A 176 -14.50 -9.03 0.11
N ASP A 177 -13.27 -8.84 0.59
CA ASP A 177 -12.59 -7.55 0.54
C ASP A 177 -11.64 -7.39 -0.65
N GLY A 178 -11.35 -8.48 -1.36
CA GLY A 178 -10.51 -8.50 -2.56
C GLY A 178 -9.00 -8.37 -2.29
N SER A 179 -8.57 -8.36 -1.03
CA SER A 179 -7.15 -8.30 -0.69
C SER A 179 -6.43 -9.57 -1.15
N LYS A 180 -5.23 -9.37 -1.73
CA LYS A 180 -4.43 -10.44 -2.32
C LYS A 180 -3.35 -10.95 -1.37
N TYR A 181 -3.08 -12.24 -1.49
CA TYR A 181 -2.15 -12.97 -0.66
C TYR A 181 -1.29 -13.92 -1.48
N HIS A 182 -0.05 -14.13 -1.04
CA HIS A 182 0.74 -15.27 -1.48
C HIS A 182 0.03 -16.59 -1.12
N SER A 183 0.14 -17.60 -1.98
CA SER A 183 -0.57 -18.89 -1.80
C SER A 183 -0.29 -19.60 -0.48
N LYS A 184 0.86 -19.33 0.16
CA LYS A 184 1.17 -19.83 1.50
C LYS A 184 0.20 -19.39 2.61
N TYR A 185 -0.63 -18.37 2.36
CA TYR A 185 -1.64 -17.86 3.29
C TYR A 185 -3.04 -18.42 3.04
N LYS A 186 -3.22 -19.32 2.06
CA LYS A 186 -4.51 -19.99 1.82
C LYS A 186 -5.02 -20.66 3.10
N GLY A 187 -6.30 -20.52 3.38
CA GLY A 187 -6.92 -21.11 4.58
C GLY A 187 -6.71 -20.33 5.88
N THR A 188 -5.92 -19.25 5.85
CA THR A 188 -5.77 -18.36 7.01
C THR A 188 -6.88 -17.31 7.05
N VAL A 189 -7.11 -16.70 8.22
CA VAL A 189 -8.02 -15.56 8.35
C VAL A 189 -7.39 -14.33 7.69
N CYS A 190 -8.16 -13.67 6.83
CA CYS A 190 -7.80 -12.44 6.14
C CYS A 190 -7.33 -11.36 7.13
N LYS A 191 -6.20 -10.71 6.88
CA LYS A 191 -5.64 -9.64 7.74
C LYS A 191 -6.34 -8.29 7.56
N VAL A 192 -7.06 -8.14 6.45
CA VAL A 192 -7.79 -6.93 6.08
C VAL A 192 -9.19 -6.94 6.68
N CYS A 193 -10.10 -7.83 6.26
CA CYS A 193 -11.42 -7.91 6.87
C CYS A 193 -11.48 -8.65 8.21
N GLU A 194 -10.47 -9.44 8.61
CA GLU A 194 -10.45 -10.20 9.88
C GLU A 194 -11.59 -11.21 10.07
N VAL A 195 -12.35 -11.50 9.01
CA VAL A 195 -13.53 -12.39 9.06
C VAL A 195 -13.39 -13.55 8.06
N CYS A 196 -13.07 -13.26 6.81
CA CYS A 196 -13.05 -14.27 5.75
C CYS A 196 -11.79 -15.13 5.76
N GLU A 197 -11.91 -16.34 5.25
CA GLU A 197 -10.80 -17.24 4.97
C GLU A 197 -10.19 -16.93 3.60
N VAL A 198 -8.87 -16.75 3.55
CA VAL A 198 -8.12 -16.43 2.33
C VAL A 198 -8.18 -17.60 1.34
N GLY A 199 -8.57 -17.32 0.10
CA GLY A 199 -8.65 -18.32 -0.97
C GLY A 199 -9.91 -19.18 -0.96
N LYS A 200 -10.86 -18.92 -0.06
CA LYS A 200 -12.13 -19.64 0.00
C LYS A 200 -13.13 -19.04 -1.00
N HIS A 201 -13.79 -19.89 -1.78
CA HIS A 201 -14.88 -19.46 -2.64
C HIS A 201 -16.14 -19.14 -1.83
N GLY A 202 -16.76 -17.99 -2.11
CA GLY A 202 -18.07 -17.61 -1.57
C GLY A 202 -19.11 -17.48 -2.67
N SER A 203 -20.39 -17.43 -2.30
CA SER A 203 -21.51 -17.18 -3.23
C SER A 203 -21.55 -15.74 -3.78
N GLY A 204 -20.59 -14.90 -3.39
CA GLY A 204 -20.58 -13.45 -3.63
C GLY A 204 -21.39 -12.68 -2.59
N LEU A 205 -21.05 -11.40 -2.42
CA LEU A 205 -21.74 -10.48 -1.51
C LEU A 205 -23.19 -10.24 -1.97
N LYS A 206 -24.14 -10.48 -1.08
CA LYS A 206 -25.59 -10.27 -1.30
C LYS A 206 -26.08 -9.18 -0.35
N LEU A 207 -26.37 -8.00 -0.89
CA LEU A 207 -26.88 -6.84 -0.12
C LEU A 207 -28.30 -6.43 -0.53
N PHE A 208 -28.77 -6.91 -1.68
CA PHE A 208 -30.07 -6.56 -2.26
C PHE A 208 -30.73 -7.86 -2.77
N ALA A 209 -32.05 -7.92 -2.64
CA ALA A 209 -32.88 -9.08 -3.00
C ALA A 209 -33.27 -9.08 -4.47
#